data_AF-A0AB37UNR2-F1
#
_entry.id   AF-A0AB37UNR2-F1
#
_cell.length_a   1.000
_cell.length_b   1.000
_cell.length_c   1.000
_cell.angle_alpha   90.00
_cell.angle_beta   90.00
_cell.angle_gamma   90.00
#
_symmetry.space_group_name_H-M   'P 1'
#
loop_
_entity.id
_entity.type
_entity.pdbx_description
1 polymer ?
#
loop_
_entity_poly.entity_id
_entity_poly.type
_entity_poly.pdbx_seq_one_letter_code
_entity_poly.pdbx_strand_id
1 'polypeptide(L)'
;MENKDTAQYADIFAALGSEPRLEIMRLLFAAYPEGKTVGEVQAVLNIPNSTLSHHLEKLRHEGLVTSRRDKQFLWYSANAATMEDLLSFLYNGCSIRPQALSTNKAYETAELIHNESIQAGFMFEGFLRSLESFFGSVFHKIALPIGFERFTQQSIQAIILAQYESKRLKHHYIGTEQLLLGIIGEQSGMTARVLTAMGVNFENTRAEVEKRIGRGTGSPPEIPFTPRARQCLELALTEAREFKHRHIGTEHLLLGILREGQGMAVIVLGNLGVDLQNLEQQLRTEMGN
;
A
#
# COMPACT_ATOMS: atom_id res chain seq x y z
N MET A 1 -8.26 -22.12 -10.90
CA MET A 1 -8.82 -20.93 -11.58
C MET A 1 -8.99 -21.28 -13.04
N GLU A 2 -10.18 -21.04 -13.58
CA GLU A 2 -10.50 -21.26 -15.00
C GLU A 2 -9.63 -20.30 -15.83
N ASN A 3 -8.85 -20.81 -16.77
CA ASN A 3 -7.95 -19.99 -17.58
C ASN A 3 -8.80 -19.20 -18.60
N LYS A 4 -9.18 -17.97 -18.25
CA LYS A 4 -9.89 -17.04 -19.16
C LYS A 4 -9.01 -16.80 -20.39
N ASP A 5 -9.59 -16.95 -21.58
CA ASP A 5 -8.88 -16.65 -22.84
C ASP A 5 -8.74 -15.13 -23.03
N THR A 6 -7.74 -14.71 -23.81
CA THR A 6 -7.46 -13.30 -24.16
C THR A 6 -8.69 -12.57 -24.69
N ALA A 7 -9.56 -13.27 -25.43
CA ALA A 7 -10.82 -12.73 -25.92
C ALA A 7 -11.75 -12.24 -24.79
N GLN A 8 -11.85 -12.99 -23.69
CA GLN A 8 -12.69 -12.62 -22.55
C GLN A 8 -12.15 -11.37 -21.85
N TYR A 9 -10.83 -11.21 -21.76
CA TYR A 9 -10.23 -9.98 -21.24
C TYR A 9 -10.48 -8.79 -22.16
N ALA A 10 -10.46 -8.97 -23.48
CA ALA A 10 -10.80 -7.90 -24.43
C ALA A 10 -12.24 -7.40 -24.24
N ASP A 11 -13.19 -8.29 -23.99
CA ASP A 11 -14.58 -7.93 -23.69
C ASP A 11 -14.71 -7.14 -22.37
N ILE A 12 -13.96 -7.54 -21.33
CA ILE A 12 -13.87 -6.81 -20.06
C ILE A 12 -13.30 -5.40 -20.28
N PHE A 13 -12.21 -5.27 -21.07
CA PHE A 13 -11.65 -3.94 -21.41
C PHE A 13 -12.62 -3.09 -22.21
N ALA A 14 -13.34 -3.67 -23.17
CA ALA A 14 -14.38 -2.97 -23.92
C ALA A 14 -15.54 -2.52 -23.01
N ALA A 15 -15.83 -3.28 -21.93
CA ALA A 15 -16.79 -2.87 -20.93
C ALA A 15 -16.30 -1.72 -20.05
N LEU A 16 -15.01 -1.67 -19.73
CA LEU A 16 -14.44 -0.56 -18.98
C LEU A 16 -14.22 0.68 -19.85
N GLY A 17 -14.01 0.53 -21.16
CA GLY A 17 -13.59 1.61 -22.07
C GLY A 17 -14.55 2.77 -22.30
N SER A 18 -15.63 2.91 -21.52
CA SER A 18 -16.48 4.11 -21.56
C SER A 18 -16.40 4.89 -20.25
N GLU A 19 -16.35 6.20 -20.35
CA GLU A 19 -16.31 7.13 -19.21
C GLU A 19 -17.36 6.87 -18.13
N PRO A 20 -18.68 6.72 -18.41
CA PRO A 20 -19.67 6.45 -17.36
C PRO A 20 -19.43 5.15 -16.60
N ARG A 21 -18.96 4.10 -17.28
CA ARG A 21 -18.68 2.79 -16.65
C ARG A 21 -17.45 2.86 -15.76
N LEU A 22 -16.42 3.62 -16.11
CA LEU A 22 -15.27 3.85 -15.22
C LEU A 22 -15.68 4.62 -13.97
N GLU A 23 -16.52 5.64 -14.11
CA GLU A 23 -17.02 6.40 -12.95
C GLU A 23 -17.90 5.54 -12.03
N ILE A 24 -18.76 4.70 -12.60
CA ILE A 24 -19.54 3.70 -11.86
C ILE A 24 -18.60 2.73 -11.12
N MET A 25 -17.60 2.17 -11.81
CA MET A 25 -16.64 1.25 -11.18
C MET A 25 -15.89 1.93 -10.03
N ARG A 26 -15.39 3.15 -10.23
CA ARG A 26 -14.71 3.94 -9.18
C ARG A 26 -15.61 4.13 -7.96
N LEU A 27 -16.87 4.49 -8.19
CA LEU A 27 -17.85 4.70 -7.12
C LEU A 27 -18.19 3.41 -6.35
N LEU A 28 -18.32 2.29 -7.06
CA LEU A 28 -18.67 1.01 -6.45
C LEU A 28 -17.48 0.39 -5.71
N PHE A 29 -16.24 0.58 -6.19
CA PHE A 29 -15.04 0.20 -5.43
C PHE A 29 -14.91 1.01 -4.14
N ALA A 30 -15.16 2.32 -4.17
CA ALA A 30 -15.16 3.16 -2.97
C ALA A 30 -16.24 2.78 -1.94
N ALA A 31 -17.24 1.96 -2.33
CA ALA A 31 -18.29 1.46 -1.47
C ALA A 31 -18.20 -0.07 -1.23
N TYR A 32 -17.17 -0.74 -1.73
CA TYR A 32 -16.99 -2.18 -1.57
C TYR A 32 -16.74 -2.55 -0.09
N PRO A 33 -17.25 -3.70 0.42
CA PRO A 33 -18.02 -4.73 -0.28
C PRO A 33 -19.52 -4.46 -0.36
N GLU A 34 -20.03 -3.50 0.40
CA GLU A 34 -21.46 -3.25 0.56
C GLU A 34 -22.12 -2.78 -0.75
N GLY A 35 -21.43 -1.97 -1.54
CA GLY A 35 -21.92 -1.45 -2.80
C GLY A 35 -22.93 -0.30 -2.63
N LYS A 36 -23.68 0.00 -3.69
CA LYS A 36 -24.69 1.06 -3.72
C LYS A 36 -25.95 0.63 -4.45
N THR A 37 -27.08 1.21 -4.06
CA THR A 37 -28.32 1.09 -4.80
C THR A 37 -28.24 1.86 -6.12
N VAL A 38 -29.06 1.47 -7.10
CA VAL A 38 -29.17 2.19 -8.38
C VAL A 38 -29.48 3.67 -8.17
N GLY A 39 -30.38 4.00 -7.24
CA GLY A 39 -30.74 5.39 -6.93
C GLY A 39 -29.58 6.22 -6.36
N GLU A 40 -28.74 5.62 -5.53
CA GLU A 40 -27.54 6.29 -5.00
C GLU A 40 -26.49 6.53 -6.09
N VAL A 41 -26.26 5.54 -6.96
CA VAL A 41 -25.34 5.70 -8.10
C VAL A 41 -25.85 6.79 -9.04
N GLN A 42 -27.16 6.82 -9.29
CA GLN A 42 -27.82 7.84 -10.09
C GLN A 42 -27.61 9.24 -9.51
N ALA A 43 -27.82 9.40 -8.20
CA ALA A 43 -27.71 10.68 -7.51
C ALA A 43 -26.27 11.22 -7.51
N VAL A 44 -25.28 10.35 -7.35
CA VAL A 44 -23.86 10.76 -7.30
C VAL A 44 -23.32 11.10 -8.69
N LEU A 45 -23.61 10.29 -9.70
CA LEU A 45 -23.04 10.46 -11.04
C LEU A 45 -23.91 11.31 -11.97
N ASN A 46 -25.13 11.66 -11.53
CA ASN A 46 -26.11 12.42 -12.33
C ASN A 46 -26.40 11.80 -13.71
N ILE A 47 -26.43 10.47 -13.79
CA ILE A 47 -26.72 9.70 -15.01
C ILE A 47 -28.22 9.38 -15.06
N PRO A 48 -28.93 9.51 -16.20
CA PRO A 48 -30.32 9.08 -16.31
C PRO A 48 -30.52 7.58 -16.03
N ASN A 49 -31.62 7.19 -15.37
CA ASN A 49 -31.86 5.81 -14.94
C ASN A 49 -31.82 4.77 -16.06
N SER A 50 -32.36 5.08 -17.25
CA SER A 50 -32.33 4.18 -18.41
C SER A 50 -30.90 3.92 -18.88
N THR A 51 -30.09 4.97 -18.98
CA THR A 51 -28.67 4.90 -19.34
C THR A 51 -27.85 4.19 -18.28
N LEU A 52 -28.08 4.50 -17.00
CA LEU A 52 -27.38 3.86 -15.88
C LEU A 52 -27.67 2.35 -15.83
N SER A 53 -28.93 1.95 -16.01
CA SER A 53 -29.31 0.53 -16.03
C SER A 53 -28.58 -0.22 -17.15
N HIS A 54 -28.45 0.40 -18.32
CA HIS A 54 -27.70 -0.18 -19.44
C HIS A 54 -26.21 -0.36 -19.12
N HIS A 55 -25.57 0.64 -18.51
CA HIS A 55 -24.17 0.56 -18.09
C HIS A 55 -23.94 -0.50 -17.00
N LEU A 56 -24.80 -0.54 -15.97
CA LEU A 56 -24.72 -1.52 -14.88
C LEU A 56 -24.92 -2.94 -15.38
N GLU A 57 -25.84 -3.14 -16.33
CA GLU A 57 -26.09 -4.44 -16.91
C GLU A 57 -24.91 -4.93 -17.75
N LYS A 58 -24.29 -4.04 -18.54
CA LYS A 58 -23.09 -4.39 -19.31
C LYS A 58 -21.90 -4.72 -18.39
N LEU A 59 -21.71 -3.96 -17.31
CA LEU A 59 -20.68 -4.26 -16.32
C LEU A 59 -20.96 -5.59 -15.59
N ARG A 60 -22.23 -5.90 -15.30
CA ARG A 60 -22.63 -7.16 -14.67
C ARG A 60 -22.40 -8.35 -15.60
N HIS A 61 -22.67 -8.18 -16.89
CA HIS A 61 -22.48 -9.22 -17.89
C HIS A 61 -21.00 -9.62 -18.01
N GLU A 62 -20.07 -8.67 -17.98
CA GLU A 62 -18.63 -8.95 -17.95
C GLU A 62 -18.10 -9.33 -16.57
N GLY A 63 -18.98 -9.53 -15.59
CA GLY A 63 -18.60 -9.93 -14.24
C GLY A 63 -17.89 -8.86 -13.42
N LEU A 64 -17.79 -7.61 -13.88
CA LEU A 64 -17.12 -6.50 -13.17
C LEU A 64 -17.90 -6.02 -11.95
N VAL A 65 -19.22 -6.21 -11.93
CA VAL A 65 -20.08 -5.91 -10.79
C VAL A 65 -20.99 -7.10 -10.49
N THR A 66 -21.33 -7.26 -9.21
CA THR A 66 -22.37 -8.18 -8.75
C THR A 66 -23.63 -7.39 -8.41
N SER A 67 -24.79 -8.01 -8.58
CA SER A 67 -26.07 -7.42 -8.17
C SER A 67 -26.75 -8.31 -7.15
N ARG A 68 -27.28 -7.71 -6.08
CA ARG A 68 -28.15 -8.40 -5.12
C ARG A 68 -29.42 -7.60 -4.90
N ARG A 69 -30.53 -8.29 -4.71
CA ARG A 69 -31.80 -7.65 -4.35
C ARG A 69 -32.00 -7.75 -2.86
N ASP A 70 -32.14 -6.61 -2.20
CA ASP A 70 -32.52 -6.54 -0.79
C ASP A 70 -33.83 -5.77 -0.67
N LYS A 71 -34.88 -6.49 -0.24
CA LYS A 71 -36.27 -6.02 -0.19
C LYS A 71 -36.70 -5.38 -1.52
N GLN A 72 -36.83 -4.06 -1.54
CA GLN A 72 -37.29 -3.28 -2.70
C GLN A 72 -36.14 -2.71 -3.54
N PHE A 73 -34.89 -2.78 -3.08
CA PHE A 73 -33.77 -2.12 -3.71
C PHE A 73 -32.83 -3.11 -4.39
N LEU A 74 -32.35 -2.72 -5.57
CA LEU A 74 -31.31 -3.45 -6.30
C LEU A 74 -29.96 -2.80 -5.97
N TRP A 75 -29.09 -3.58 -5.33
CA TRP A 75 -27.75 -3.20 -4.93
C TRP A 75 -26.75 -3.72 -5.93
N TYR A 76 -25.79 -2.89 -6.30
CA TYR A 76 -24.63 -3.28 -7.09
C TYR A 76 -23.37 -3.11 -6.25
N SER A 77 -22.45 -4.07 -6.34
CA SER A 77 -21.13 -4.00 -5.71
C SER A 77 -20.06 -4.39 -6.71
N ALA A 78 -18.86 -3.84 -6.57
CA ALA A 78 -17.74 -4.21 -7.42
C ALA A 78 -17.36 -5.69 -7.20
N ASN A 79 -16.98 -6.38 -8.28
CA ASN A 79 -16.46 -7.74 -8.18
C ASN A 79 -14.92 -7.71 -8.14
N ALA A 80 -14.36 -7.70 -6.93
CA ALA A 80 -12.91 -7.62 -6.72
C ALA A 80 -12.15 -8.74 -7.43
N ALA A 81 -12.66 -9.99 -7.40
CA ALA A 81 -12.00 -11.13 -8.02
C ALA A 81 -11.81 -10.96 -9.54
N THR A 82 -12.80 -10.38 -10.24
CA THR A 82 -12.69 -10.16 -11.69
C THR A 82 -11.68 -9.05 -12.02
N MET A 83 -11.57 -8.03 -11.15
CA MET A 83 -10.58 -6.98 -11.30
C MET A 83 -9.16 -7.48 -10.99
N GLU A 84 -9.01 -8.33 -9.97
CA GLU A 84 -7.74 -9.01 -9.67
C GLU A 84 -7.29 -9.85 -10.87
N ASP A 85 -8.17 -10.66 -11.45
CA ASP A 85 -7.88 -11.42 -12.68
C ASP A 85 -7.42 -10.52 -13.84
N LEU A 86 -8.11 -9.39 -14.05
CA LEU A 86 -7.80 -8.43 -15.11
C LEU A 86 -6.43 -7.77 -14.91
N LEU A 87 -6.12 -7.35 -13.68
CA LEU A 87 -4.82 -6.78 -13.32
C LEU A 87 -3.73 -7.84 -13.47
N SER A 88 -3.95 -9.05 -12.96
CA SER A 88 -3.02 -10.18 -13.13
C SER A 88 -2.75 -10.48 -14.60
N PHE A 89 -3.77 -10.46 -15.47
CA PHE A 89 -3.60 -10.61 -16.91
C PHE A 89 -2.67 -9.53 -17.51
N LEU A 90 -2.85 -8.26 -17.13
CA LEU A 90 -1.97 -7.17 -17.57
C LEU A 90 -0.53 -7.35 -17.05
N TYR A 91 -0.38 -7.79 -15.80
CA TYR A 91 0.93 -8.00 -15.19
C TYR A 91 1.68 -9.23 -15.76
N ASN A 92 0.97 -10.28 -16.18
CA ASN A 92 1.58 -11.49 -16.74
C ASN A 92 2.33 -11.27 -18.07
N GLY A 93 2.12 -10.12 -18.74
CA GLY A 93 2.91 -9.66 -19.88
C GLY A 93 3.94 -8.57 -19.55
N CYS A 94 3.86 -7.97 -18.36
CA CYS A 94 4.82 -6.98 -17.89
C CYS A 94 6.12 -7.68 -17.48
N SER A 95 7.07 -7.74 -18.40
CA SER A 95 8.48 -7.90 -18.05
C SER A 95 8.99 -6.64 -17.34
N ILE A 96 8.56 -6.39 -16.10
CA ILE A 96 9.48 -5.81 -15.13
C ILE A 96 10.40 -6.97 -14.73
N ARG A 97 11.30 -7.35 -15.64
CA ARG A 97 12.50 -8.09 -15.26
C ARG A 97 13.47 -7.03 -14.72
N PRO A 98 13.74 -6.95 -13.41
CA PRO A 98 15.04 -6.44 -13.01
C PRO A 98 16.07 -7.41 -13.57
N GLN A 99 16.70 -7.01 -14.67
CA GLN A 99 17.79 -7.77 -15.24
C GLN A 99 18.92 -7.79 -14.21
N ALA A 100 19.23 -8.99 -13.73
CA ALA A 100 20.31 -9.36 -12.80
C ALA A 100 20.10 -9.09 -11.29
N LEU A 101 19.58 -10.10 -10.59
CA LEU A 101 20.22 -10.60 -9.36
C LEU A 101 20.27 -12.13 -9.46
N SER A 102 21.31 -12.64 -10.10
CA SER A 102 21.66 -14.05 -10.02
C SER A 102 22.06 -14.40 -8.59
N THR A 103 21.56 -15.55 -8.14
CA THR A 103 22.03 -16.36 -7.01
C THR A 103 21.95 -15.71 -5.63
N ASN A 104 20.86 -15.96 -4.91
CA ASN A 104 20.93 -16.65 -3.62
C ASN A 104 19.53 -17.04 -3.13
N LYS A 105 19.48 -18.11 -2.32
CA LYS A 105 18.31 -18.81 -1.77
C LYS A 105 17.39 -17.97 -0.84
N ALA A 106 17.19 -16.68 -1.12
CA ALA A 106 16.32 -15.79 -0.35
C ALA A 106 14.88 -15.71 -0.92
N TYR A 107 14.61 -16.39 -2.05
CA TYR A 107 13.32 -16.33 -2.73
C TYR A 107 12.26 -17.33 -2.24
N GLU A 108 12.53 -18.15 -1.22
CA GLU A 108 11.51 -19.02 -0.62
C GLU A 108 10.46 -18.24 0.22
N THR A 109 10.70 -16.97 0.57
CA THR A 109 9.68 -16.13 1.23
C THR A 109 8.73 -15.41 0.26
N ALA A 110 9.06 -15.33 -1.03
CA ALA A 110 8.22 -14.68 -2.03
C ALA A 110 7.07 -15.57 -2.53
N GLU A 111 7.21 -16.90 -2.43
CA GLU A 111 6.16 -17.87 -2.82
C GLU A 111 4.95 -17.89 -1.89
N LEU A 112 5.05 -17.31 -0.69
CA LEU A 112 3.90 -17.17 0.23
C LEU A 112 3.01 -15.95 -0.08
N ILE A 113 3.51 -14.97 -0.85
CA ILE A 113 2.78 -13.73 -1.15
C ILE A 113 1.75 -13.94 -2.28
N HIS A 114 1.88 -15.00 -3.08
CA HIS A 114 0.96 -15.25 -4.20
C HIS A 114 -0.38 -15.90 -3.83
N ASN A 115 -0.58 -16.35 -2.59
CA ASN A 115 -1.84 -16.96 -2.15
C ASN A 115 -2.64 -16.16 -1.09
N GLU A 116 -2.18 -14.96 -0.70
CA GLU A 116 -2.87 -14.09 0.27
C GLU A 116 -3.37 -12.75 -0.32
N SER A 117 -3.49 -12.66 -1.66
CA SER A 117 -3.87 -11.45 -2.39
C SER A 117 -5.22 -10.84 -1.93
N ILE A 118 -6.14 -11.67 -1.44
CA ILE A 118 -7.46 -11.24 -0.93
C ILE A 118 -7.36 -10.67 0.51
N GLN A 119 -6.38 -11.09 1.32
CA GLN A 119 -6.16 -10.54 2.67
C GLN A 119 -5.45 -9.19 2.65
N ALA A 120 -4.66 -8.90 1.61
CA ALA A 120 -4.01 -7.60 1.42
C ALA A 120 -5.01 -6.45 1.21
N GLY A 121 -6.11 -6.70 0.49
CA GLY A 121 -7.19 -5.71 0.30
C GLY A 121 -7.90 -5.31 1.61
N PHE A 122 -8.20 -6.28 2.47
CA PHE A 122 -8.77 -6.01 3.80
C PHE A 122 -7.74 -5.42 4.79
N MET A 123 -6.45 -5.74 4.64
CA MET A 123 -5.36 -5.14 5.42
C MET A 123 -5.10 -3.68 5.09
N PHE A 124 -5.25 -3.32 3.82
CA PHE A 124 -5.06 -1.96 3.33
C PHE A 124 -6.17 -1.03 3.83
N GLU A 125 -7.43 -1.47 3.86
CA GLU A 125 -8.59 -0.71 4.36
C GLU A 125 -8.46 -0.25 5.83
N GLY A 126 -8.05 -1.14 6.74
CA GLY A 126 -7.80 -0.75 8.14
C GLY A 126 -6.66 0.27 8.26
N PHE A 127 -5.59 0.06 7.50
CA PHE A 127 -4.49 1.00 7.38
C PHE A 127 -4.93 2.37 6.81
N LEU A 128 -5.80 2.39 5.78
CA LEU A 128 -6.38 3.60 5.22
C LEU A 128 -7.20 4.34 6.28
N ARG A 129 -8.03 3.64 7.06
CA ARG A 129 -8.81 4.24 8.15
C ARG A 129 -7.91 4.83 9.24
N SER A 130 -6.83 4.13 9.60
CA SER A 130 -5.84 4.65 10.56
C SER A 130 -5.15 5.91 10.05
N LEU A 131 -4.87 6.02 8.74
CA LEU A 131 -4.26 7.21 8.14
C LEU A 131 -5.27 8.34 7.88
N GLU A 132 -6.50 8.03 7.50
CA GLU A 132 -7.59 9.00 7.33
C GLU A 132 -7.94 9.66 8.66
N SER A 133 -8.01 8.89 9.76
CA SER A 133 -8.23 9.43 11.10
C SER A 133 -7.09 10.36 11.58
N PHE A 134 -5.88 10.14 11.06
CA PHE A 134 -4.67 10.85 11.42
C PHE A 134 -4.55 12.20 10.71
N PHE A 135 -4.81 12.24 9.40
CA PHE A 135 -4.78 13.46 8.61
C PHE A 135 -6.06 14.31 8.79
N GLY A 136 -7.14 13.76 9.35
CA GLY A 136 -8.45 14.41 9.45
C GLY A 136 -8.54 15.78 10.16
N SER A 137 -7.59 16.15 11.03
CA SER A 137 -7.65 17.44 11.76
C SER A 137 -6.86 18.58 11.10
N VAL A 138 -5.84 18.28 10.29
CA VAL A 138 -4.98 19.30 9.64
C VAL A 138 -5.55 19.71 8.27
N PHE A 139 -6.58 19.02 7.78
CA PHE A 139 -7.02 19.05 6.38
C PHE A 139 -8.25 19.94 6.08
N HIS A 140 -8.85 20.61 7.09
CA HIS A 140 -10.17 21.23 6.92
C HIS A 140 -10.24 22.53 6.09
N LYS A 141 -9.19 22.94 5.35
CA LYS A 141 -9.23 24.20 4.58
C LYS A 141 -8.84 24.16 3.10
N ILE A 142 -8.44 23.02 2.54
CA ILE A 142 -8.19 22.93 1.08
C ILE A 142 -8.68 21.56 0.59
N ALA A 143 -9.66 21.58 -0.31
CA ALA A 143 -10.24 20.42 -0.94
C ALA A 143 -9.19 19.66 -1.79
N LEU A 144 -9.07 18.34 -1.56
CA LEU A 144 -8.85 17.24 -2.53
C LEU A 144 -8.66 15.91 -1.74
N PRO A 145 -8.98 14.73 -2.33
CA PRO A 145 -8.89 13.43 -1.68
C PRO A 145 -7.42 12.97 -1.60
N ILE A 146 -6.74 13.23 -0.48
CA ILE A 146 -5.27 13.09 -0.40
C ILE A 146 -4.90 12.18 0.77
N GLY A 147 -4.22 11.07 0.47
CA GLY A 147 -3.55 10.23 1.48
C GLY A 147 -2.30 9.51 0.94
N PHE A 148 -2.36 9.03 -0.30
CA PHE A 148 -1.26 8.28 -0.95
C PHE A 148 -0.68 8.90 -2.20
N GLU A 149 -1.36 9.88 -2.82
CA GLU A 149 -0.87 10.52 -4.06
C GLU A 149 0.51 11.17 -3.88
N ARG A 150 0.90 11.47 -2.64
CA ARG A 150 2.20 12.04 -2.32
C ARG A 150 3.25 10.98 -1.97
N PHE A 151 2.92 9.72 -1.79
CA PHE A 151 3.90 8.67 -1.49
C PHE A 151 4.37 8.02 -2.81
N THR A 152 5.66 7.73 -2.93
CA THR A 152 6.16 6.94 -4.07
C THR A 152 5.73 5.49 -3.93
N GLN A 153 5.69 4.75 -5.05
CA GLN A 153 5.41 3.30 -5.02
C GLN A 153 6.35 2.56 -4.07
N GLN A 154 7.64 2.91 -4.04
CA GLN A 154 8.61 2.33 -3.11
C GLN A 154 8.25 2.60 -1.65
N SER A 155 7.86 3.84 -1.32
CA SER A 155 7.50 4.18 0.06
C SER A 155 6.22 3.47 0.52
N ILE A 156 5.25 3.28 -0.37
CA ILE A 156 4.04 2.49 -0.09
C ILE A 156 4.42 1.03 0.16
N GLN A 157 5.27 0.46 -0.70
CA GLN A 157 5.76 -0.90 -0.53
C GLN A 157 6.50 -1.09 0.80
N ALA A 158 7.35 -0.14 1.20
CA ALA A 158 8.03 -0.18 2.48
C ALA A 158 7.04 -0.22 3.66
N ILE A 159 5.95 0.55 3.60
CA ILE A 159 4.93 0.55 4.65
C ILE A 159 4.16 -0.78 4.69
N ILE A 160 3.83 -1.36 3.53
CA ILE A 160 3.18 -2.68 3.46
C ILE A 160 4.09 -3.75 4.07
N LEU A 161 5.39 -3.72 3.75
CA LEU A 161 6.38 -4.64 4.33
C LEU A 161 6.51 -4.46 5.85
N ALA A 162 6.42 -3.24 6.37
CA ALA A 162 6.37 -2.99 7.81
C ALA A 162 5.17 -3.67 8.48
N GLN A 163 3.99 -3.58 7.86
CA GLN A 163 2.79 -4.26 8.35
C GLN A 163 2.96 -5.79 8.33
N TYR A 164 3.54 -6.33 7.25
CA TYR A 164 3.86 -7.75 7.13
C TYR A 164 4.80 -8.22 8.26
N GLU A 165 5.86 -7.47 8.56
CA GLU A 165 6.77 -7.81 9.66
C GLU A 165 6.10 -7.75 11.03
N SER A 166 5.20 -6.80 11.26
CA SER A 166 4.39 -6.75 12.49
C SER A 166 3.54 -8.02 12.65
N LYS A 167 2.88 -8.46 11.56
CA LYS A 167 2.10 -9.71 11.54
C LYS A 167 2.95 -10.94 11.77
N ARG A 168 4.08 -11.04 11.07
CA ARG A 168 5.02 -12.15 11.19
C ARG A 168 5.49 -12.32 12.63
N LEU A 169 5.73 -11.21 13.32
CA LEU A 169 6.12 -11.18 14.73
C LEU A 169 4.93 -11.26 15.71
N LYS A 170 3.69 -11.36 15.21
CA LYS A 170 2.46 -11.40 16.00
C LYS A 170 2.29 -10.19 16.92
N HIS A 171 2.76 -9.02 16.47
CA HIS A 171 2.55 -7.77 17.17
C HIS A 171 1.20 -7.15 16.82
N HIS A 172 0.69 -6.31 17.72
CA HIS A 172 -0.59 -5.63 17.55
C HIS A 172 -0.45 -4.19 17.03
N TYR A 173 0.76 -3.78 16.68
CA TYR A 173 1.06 -2.42 16.25
C TYR A 173 2.24 -2.38 15.27
N ILE A 174 2.34 -1.32 14.48
CA ILE A 174 3.51 -1.02 13.63
C ILE A 174 4.37 0.02 14.37
N GLY A 175 5.52 -0.42 14.85
CA GLY A 175 6.54 0.40 15.47
C GLY A 175 7.51 1.01 14.46
N THR A 176 8.44 1.83 14.97
CA THR A 176 9.52 2.42 14.15
C THR A 176 10.41 1.34 13.53
N GLU A 177 10.60 0.23 14.23
CA GLU A 177 11.44 -0.89 13.86
C GLU A 177 10.84 -1.72 12.73
N GLN A 178 9.50 -1.86 12.69
CA GLN A 178 8.85 -2.44 11.52
C GLN A 178 8.92 -1.49 10.33
N LEU A 179 8.77 -0.17 10.52
CA LEU A 179 8.99 0.80 9.44
C LEU A 179 10.42 0.68 8.86
N LEU A 180 11.43 0.56 9.73
CA LEU A 180 12.82 0.33 9.31
C LEU A 180 12.98 -0.97 8.52
N LEU A 181 12.42 -2.09 9.01
CA LEU A 181 12.44 -3.36 8.30
C LEU A 181 11.74 -3.26 6.94
N GLY A 182 10.63 -2.52 6.87
CA GLY A 182 9.92 -2.25 5.63
C GLY A 182 10.75 -1.47 4.61
N ILE A 183 11.43 -0.41 5.06
CA ILE A 183 12.34 0.40 4.23
C ILE A 183 13.50 -0.44 3.69
N ILE A 184 14.11 -1.28 4.53
CA ILE A 184 15.21 -2.16 4.11
C ILE A 184 14.73 -3.28 3.19
N GLY A 185 13.55 -3.84 3.49
CA GLY A 185 12.93 -4.93 2.74
C GLY A 185 12.43 -4.51 1.36
N GLU A 186 12.22 -3.21 1.11
CA GLU A 186 11.90 -2.68 -0.22
C GLU A 186 13.07 -2.86 -1.21
N GLN A 187 14.32 -2.95 -0.68
CA GLN A 187 15.54 -3.35 -1.40
C GLN A 187 15.93 -2.49 -2.62
N SER A 188 15.20 -1.41 -2.91
CA SER A 188 15.42 -0.60 -4.10
C SER A 188 15.72 0.86 -3.75
N GLY A 189 16.11 1.62 -4.77
CA GLY A 189 16.40 3.04 -4.64
C GLY A 189 17.67 3.37 -3.86
N MET A 190 17.79 4.65 -3.54
CA MET A 190 18.96 5.25 -2.90
C MET A 190 19.14 4.77 -1.45
N THR A 191 18.04 4.69 -0.69
CA THR A 191 18.05 4.27 0.72
C THR A 191 18.64 2.87 0.91
N ALA A 192 18.23 1.91 0.08
CA ALA A 192 18.75 0.55 0.13
C ALA A 192 20.26 0.51 -0.15
N ARG A 193 20.74 1.30 -1.12
CA ARG A 193 22.17 1.41 -1.45
C ARG A 193 22.98 1.98 -0.29
N VAL A 194 22.53 3.09 0.31
CA VAL A 194 23.20 3.73 1.45
C VAL A 194 23.28 2.79 2.65
N LEU A 195 22.16 2.15 3.02
CA LEU A 195 22.12 1.19 4.13
C LEU A 195 23.02 -0.04 3.87
N THR A 196 23.01 -0.57 2.64
CA THR A 196 23.87 -1.69 2.25
C THR A 196 25.35 -1.32 2.36
N ALA A 197 25.74 -0.11 1.94
CA ALA A 197 27.11 0.39 2.06
C ALA A 197 27.55 0.53 3.54
N MET A 198 26.59 0.70 4.46
CA MET A 198 26.81 0.71 5.90
C MET A 198 26.74 -0.69 6.55
N GLY A 199 26.64 -1.76 5.77
CA GLY A 199 26.55 -3.13 6.28
C GLY A 199 25.18 -3.50 6.87
N VAL A 200 24.17 -2.65 6.70
CA VAL A 200 22.79 -2.92 7.10
C VAL A 200 22.11 -3.72 6.00
N ASN A 201 21.57 -4.88 6.34
CA ASN A 201 20.76 -5.69 5.44
C ASN A 201 19.50 -6.18 6.14
N PHE A 202 18.62 -6.80 5.39
CA PHE A 202 17.33 -7.22 5.94
C PHE A 202 17.48 -8.29 7.03
N GLU A 203 18.36 -9.26 6.84
CA GLU A 203 18.50 -10.39 7.76
C GLU A 203 19.12 -9.98 9.10
N ASN A 204 20.19 -9.18 9.09
CA ASN A 204 20.81 -8.73 10.34
C ASN A 204 19.90 -7.76 11.11
N THR A 205 19.16 -6.90 10.40
CA THR A 205 18.19 -5.99 11.02
C THR A 205 17.04 -6.77 11.63
N ARG A 206 16.49 -7.76 10.89
CA ARG A 206 15.41 -8.60 11.40
C ARG A 206 15.83 -9.37 12.64
N ALA A 207 17.03 -9.96 12.64
CA ALA A 207 17.56 -10.66 13.82
C ALA A 207 17.71 -9.73 15.02
N GLU A 208 18.22 -8.51 14.82
CA GLU A 208 18.39 -7.54 15.91
C GLU A 208 17.05 -7.01 16.44
N VAL A 209 16.06 -6.79 15.56
CA VAL A 209 14.69 -6.45 15.96
C VAL A 209 14.11 -7.58 16.81
N GLU A 210 14.12 -8.82 16.34
CA GLU A 210 13.59 -9.98 17.06
C GLU A 210 14.22 -10.16 18.44
N LYS A 211 15.52 -9.95 18.55
CA LYS A 211 16.25 -9.99 19.82
C LYS A 211 15.77 -8.93 20.81
N ARG A 212 15.36 -7.75 20.32
CA ARG A 212 14.96 -6.60 21.15
C ARG A 212 13.50 -6.66 21.59
N ILE A 213 12.59 -6.99 20.69
CA ILE A 213 11.14 -6.89 20.93
C ILE A 213 10.45 -8.26 21.09
N GLY A 214 11.14 -9.34 20.72
CA GLY A 214 10.59 -10.69 20.77
C GLY A 214 9.38 -10.88 19.85
N ARG A 215 8.63 -11.96 20.10
CA ARG A 215 7.37 -12.26 19.42
C ARG A 215 6.19 -11.87 20.31
N GLY A 216 5.18 -11.26 19.70
CA GLY A 216 3.91 -11.02 20.36
C GLY A 216 2.99 -12.25 20.33
N THR A 217 1.78 -12.05 20.83
CA THR A 217 0.73 -13.09 20.93
C THR A 217 -0.46 -12.81 20.03
N GLY A 218 -0.37 -11.80 19.17
CA GLY A 218 -1.48 -11.20 18.46
C GLY A 218 -1.62 -11.58 17.00
N SER A 219 -2.86 -11.60 16.52
CA SER A 219 -3.18 -11.49 15.10
C SER A 219 -4.45 -10.63 14.95
N PRO A 220 -4.36 -9.32 15.25
CA PRO A 220 -5.55 -8.49 15.21
C PRO A 220 -5.99 -8.26 13.76
N PRO A 221 -7.29 -8.02 13.54
CA PRO A 221 -7.83 -7.74 12.20
C PRO A 221 -7.22 -6.47 11.59
N GLU A 222 -6.86 -5.48 12.43
CA GLU A 222 -6.18 -4.25 12.04
C GLU A 222 -4.95 -4.01 12.94
N ILE A 223 -3.86 -3.52 12.34
CA ILE A 223 -2.60 -3.23 13.05
C ILE A 223 -2.30 -1.73 12.90
N PRO A 224 -2.61 -0.91 13.92
CA PRO A 224 -2.35 0.53 13.87
C PRO A 224 -0.86 0.86 14.06
N PHE A 225 -0.46 2.05 13.64
CA PHE A 225 0.86 2.59 13.99
C PHE A 225 0.93 3.04 15.44
N THR A 226 2.08 2.80 16.07
CA THR A 226 2.41 3.45 17.35
C THR A 226 2.43 4.98 17.20
N PRO A 227 2.19 5.76 18.28
CA PRO A 227 2.28 7.22 18.22
C PRO A 227 3.63 7.71 17.67
N ARG A 228 4.71 7.01 18.02
CA ARG A 228 6.06 7.31 17.56
C ARG A 228 6.26 7.00 16.07
N ALA A 229 5.78 5.85 15.60
CA ALA A 229 5.82 5.53 14.16
C ALA A 229 4.99 6.54 13.34
N ARG A 230 3.86 7.02 13.86
CA ARG A 230 3.08 8.10 13.24
C ARG A 230 3.87 9.39 13.14
N GLN A 231 4.58 9.76 14.20
CA GLN A 231 5.46 10.93 14.20
C GLN A 231 6.57 10.81 13.13
N CYS A 232 7.16 9.62 12.93
CA CYS A 232 8.14 9.41 11.86
C CYS A 232 7.55 9.70 10.45
N LEU A 233 6.28 9.33 10.21
CA LEU A 233 5.60 9.62 8.94
C LEU A 233 5.32 11.11 8.74
N GLU A 234 4.96 11.83 9.81
CA GLU A 234 4.84 13.31 9.79
C GLU A 234 6.18 13.99 9.49
N LEU A 235 7.24 13.52 10.13
CA LEU A 235 8.58 14.03 9.89
C LEU A 235 9.04 13.74 8.46
N ALA A 236 8.73 12.57 7.90
CA ALA A 236 9.01 12.25 6.51
C ALA A 236 8.32 13.21 5.52
N LEU A 237 7.06 13.59 5.78
CA LEU A 237 6.38 14.62 5.01
C LEU A 237 7.08 15.99 5.12
N THR A 238 7.62 16.30 6.30
CA THR A 238 8.36 17.54 6.55
C THR A 238 9.69 17.55 5.79
N GLU A 239 10.46 16.46 5.84
CA GLU A 239 11.69 16.29 5.05
C GLU A 239 11.40 16.43 3.56
N ALA A 240 10.38 15.76 3.02
CA ALA A 240 10.02 15.89 1.60
C ALA A 240 9.71 17.33 1.20
N ARG A 241 9.07 18.11 2.09
CA ARG A 241 8.81 19.54 1.87
C ARG A 241 10.08 20.39 1.95
N GLU A 242 10.98 20.11 2.89
CA GLU A 242 12.26 20.81 3.02
C GLU A 242 13.14 20.62 1.77
N PHE A 243 13.15 19.40 1.20
CA PHE A 243 13.78 19.09 -0.08
C PHE A 243 12.98 19.54 -1.31
N LYS A 244 11.79 20.13 -1.13
CA LYS A 244 10.87 20.53 -2.20
C LYS A 244 10.47 19.37 -3.13
N HIS A 245 10.55 18.14 -2.64
CA HIS A 245 10.09 16.96 -3.35
C HIS A 245 8.57 16.90 -3.34
N ARG A 246 7.98 16.62 -4.51
CA ARG A 246 6.52 16.47 -4.65
C ARG A 246 6.00 15.17 -4.06
N HIS A 247 6.87 14.18 -3.93
CA HIS A 247 6.57 12.86 -3.40
C HIS A 247 7.51 12.49 -2.24
N ILE A 248 7.00 11.68 -1.33
CA ILE A 248 7.65 11.11 -0.16
C ILE A 248 8.17 9.73 -0.56
N GLY A 249 9.49 9.61 -0.70
CA GLY A 249 10.18 8.34 -0.93
C GLY A 249 10.69 7.67 0.35
N THR A 250 11.39 6.53 0.21
CA THR A 250 11.91 5.74 1.34
C THR A 250 13.00 6.49 2.10
N GLU A 251 13.72 7.38 1.43
CA GLU A 251 14.74 8.26 2.01
C GLU A 251 14.13 9.27 2.99
N HIS A 252 12.96 9.81 2.67
CA HIS A 252 12.23 10.69 3.55
C HIS A 252 11.66 9.93 4.76
N LEU A 253 11.18 8.70 4.55
CA LEU A 253 10.75 7.83 5.64
C LEU A 253 11.89 7.55 6.63
N LEU A 254 13.07 7.23 6.11
CA LEU A 254 14.25 6.97 6.94
C LEU A 254 14.72 8.24 7.68
N LEU A 255 14.76 9.39 7.00
CA LEU A 255 15.06 10.66 7.66
C LEU A 255 14.03 11.01 8.75
N GLY A 256 12.75 10.71 8.52
CA GLY A 256 11.71 10.86 9.54
C GLY A 256 11.94 9.99 10.78
N ILE A 257 12.47 8.78 10.60
CA ILE A 257 12.91 7.91 11.71
C ILE A 257 14.11 8.51 12.45
N LEU A 258 15.13 8.97 11.71
CA LEU A 258 16.34 9.56 12.30
C LEU A 258 16.03 10.84 13.08
N ARG A 259 15.12 11.67 12.54
CA ARG A 259 14.68 12.93 13.18
C ARG A 259 13.80 12.70 14.41
N GLU A 260 13.03 11.61 14.46
CA GLU A 260 12.33 11.23 15.69
C GLU A 260 13.33 10.82 16.79
N GLY A 261 14.35 10.04 16.43
CA GLY A 261 15.57 9.88 17.22
C GLY A 261 15.46 9.08 18.52
N GLN A 262 14.29 8.58 18.92
CA GLN A 262 14.08 7.87 20.19
C GLN A 262 13.41 6.49 20.02
N GLY A 263 13.06 6.12 18.79
CA GLY A 263 12.42 4.86 18.44
C GLY A 263 13.34 3.64 18.53
N MET A 264 12.71 2.46 18.49
CA MET A 264 13.44 1.20 18.42
C MET A 264 14.27 1.09 17.13
N ALA A 265 13.86 1.75 16.04
CA ALA A 265 14.63 1.76 14.80
C ALA A 265 16.04 2.33 14.96
N VAL A 266 16.19 3.49 15.62
CA VAL A 266 17.52 4.10 15.82
C VAL A 266 18.39 3.28 16.77
N ILE A 267 17.75 2.61 17.74
CA ILE A 267 18.43 1.67 18.64
C ILE A 267 18.95 0.45 17.87
N VAL A 268 18.15 -0.10 16.95
CA VAL A 268 18.53 -1.22 16.10
C VAL A 268 19.68 -0.82 15.17
N LEU A 269 19.58 0.33 14.50
CA LEU A 269 20.66 0.84 13.65
C LEU A 269 21.97 1.04 14.43
N GLY A 270 21.91 1.65 15.61
CA GLY A 270 23.09 1.83 16.47
C GLY A 270 23.71 0.49 16.90
N ASN A 271 22.89 -0.52 17.20
CA ASN A 271 23.36 -1.86 17.52
C ASN A 271 24.03 -2.59 16.34
N LEU A 272 23.63 -2.28 15.11
CA LEU A 272 24.28 -2.77 13.90
C LEU A 272 25.59 -2.01 13.59
N GLY A 273 25.99 -1.06 14.44
CA GLY A 273 27.21 -0.27 14.27
C GLY A 273 27.06 0.93 13.33
N VAL A 274 25.82 1.32 13.01
CA VAL A 274 25.55 2.47 12.14
C VAL A 274 25.72 3.77 12.92
N ASP A 275 26.60 4.63 12.42
CA ASP A 275 26.64 6.04 12.84
C ASP A 275 25.45 6.78 12.22
N LEU A 276 24.49 7.16 13.07
CA LEU A 276 23.25 7.81 12.67
C LEU A 276 23.49 9.19 12.03
N GLN A 277 24.51 9.93 12.48
CA GLN A 277 24.84 11.24 11.91
C GLN A 277 25.43 11.08 10.51
N ASN A 278 26.32 10.11 10.33
CA ASN A 278 26.87 9.79 9.02
C ASN A 278 25.78 9.26 8.07
N LEU A 279 24.85 8.43 8.56
CA LEU A 279 23.72 7.94 7.77
C LEU A 279 22.84 9.09 7.28
N GLU A 280 22.46 9.99 8.18
CA GLU A 280 21.70 11.19 7.82
C GLU A 280 22.45 12.01 6.76
N GLN A 281 23.74 12.28 6.99
CA GLN A 281 24.55 13.07 6.07
C GLN A 281 24.61 12.43 4.67
N GLN A 282 24.81 11.12 4.57
CA GLN A 282 24.85 10.42 3.27
C GLN A 282 23.50 10.50 2.54
N LEU A 283 22.38 10.32 3.24
CA LEU A 283 21.05 10.46 2.64
C LEU A 283 20.83 11.87 2.11
N ARG A 284 21.22 12.91 2.87
CA ARG A 284 21.07 14.31 2.45
C ARG A 284 21.95 14.63 1.23
N THR A 285 23.19 14.15 1.22
CA THR A 285 24.12 14.35 0.10
C THR A 285 23.63 13.67 -1.19
N GLU A 286 23.14 12.45 -1.12
CA GLU A 286 22.61 11.74 -2.30
C GLU A 286 21.32 12.39 -2.86
N MET A 287 20.53 13.08 -2.03
CA MET A 287 19.39 13.89 -2.48
C MET A 287 19.77 15.28 -3.01
N GLY A 288 21.05 15.65 -2.96
CA GLY A 288 21.54 16.92 -3.50
C GLY A 288 21.36 18.14 -2.58
N ASN A 289 21.42 17.95 -1.25
CA ASN A 289 21.60 19.04 -0.27
C ASN A 289 23.03 19.12 0.25
#